data_AF-V5C469-F1
#
_entry.id   AF-V5C469-F1
#
_cell.length_a   1.000
_cell.length_b   1.000
_cell.length_c   1.000
_cell.angle_alpha   90.00
_cell.angle_beta   90.00
_cell.angle_gamma   90.00
#
_symmetry.space_group_name_H-M   'P 1'
#
loop_
_entity.id
_entity.type
_entity.pdbx_description
1 polymer ?
#
loop_
_entity_poly.entity_id
_entity_poly.type
_entity_poly.pdbx_seq_one_letter_code
_entity_poly.pdbx_strand_id
1 'polypeptide(L)'
;MNDKINSRDHNLDVLKSCGFRQQKNTTVFIKGKNSILSPAVAEASNSKYWIDIREANLKRLTSNPYLLVRIVPNLFIFSQLQQISSLLSPSVMDNRPKSGNVWGIHIEMNKSTMEASLHNLKNSTLKIPVKLLSRLEIVSKLKNLNVCDAPLSSTHPIVLEKEIDKNINRIKELLTQHREILAELENLGVCSTGNNPLGDFAEWVACQEFELERMPNSTKGYDAVCKVTGERYQIKSRTYETKRTSYPLGAIRNLDSKPFDHLIVLLVKPTFDVAYTLVIPHEDIASIGKYRQHTNAHIITLNQNLIDTYKL
;
A
#
# COMPACT_ATOMS: atom_id res chain seq x y z
N MET A 1 5.33 -22.96 -15.49
CA MET A 1 6.52 -22.18 -15.07
C MET A 1 6.29 -21.78 -13.62
N ASN A 2 7.18 -22.17 -12.70
CA ASN A 2 7.03 -21.85 -11.28
C ASN A 2 7.07 -20.33 -11.10
N ASP A 3 5.93 -19.72 -10.77
CA ASP A 3 5.89 -18.34 -10.29
C ASP A 3 6.81 -18.24 -9.08
N LYS A 4 7.95 -17.58 -9.24
CA LYS A 4 8.80 -17.18 -8.12
C LYS A 4 7.96 -16.26 -7.25
N ILE A 5 7.40 -16.80 -6.17
CA ILE A 5 6.70 -16.03 -5.14
C ILE A 5 7.64 -14.89 -4.75
N ASN A 6 7.21 -13.66 -5.00
CA ASN A 6 7.99 -12.48 -4.66
C ASN A 6 8.10 -12.39 -3.13
N SER A 7 9.17 -12.96 -2.59
CA SER A 7 9.42 -13.08 -1.15
C SER A 7 9.45 -11.74 -0.42
N ARG A 8 9.65 -10.64 -1.15
CA ARG A 8 9.68 -9.27 -0.61
C ARG A 8 8.31 -8.86 -0.04
N ASP A 9 7.26 -9.10 -0.81
CA ASP A 9 5.91 -8.59 -0.51
C ASP A 9 5.00 -9.69 0.05
N HIS A 10 5.53 -10.91 0.17
CA HIS A 10 4.83 -12.06 0.71
C HIS A 10 4.37 -11.84 2.16
N ASN A 11 3.10 -12.18 2.44
CA ASN A 11 2.42 -12.02 3.73
C ASN A 11 2.45 -10.58 4.33
N LEU A 12 2.70 -9.55 3.52
CA LEU A 12 2.70 -8.16 3.98
C LEU A 12 1.30 -7.70 4.45
N ASP A 13 0.25 -8.33 3.92
CA ASP A 13 -1.15 -8.13 4.28
C ASP A 13 -1.44 -8.47 5.76
N VAL A 14 -0.68 -9.36 6.38
CA VAL A 14 -0.81 -9.69 7.82
C VAL A 14 -0.62 -8.44 8.69
N LEU A 15 0.38 -7.62 8.37
CA LEU A 15 0.64 -6.38 9.11
C LEU A 15 -0.47 -5.36 8.89
N LYS A 16 -0.89 -5.18 7.63
CA LYS A 16 -1.94 -4.23 7.26
C LYS A 16 -3.28 -4.59 7.89
N SER A 17 -3.68 -5.86 7.83
CA SER A 17 -4.92 -6.37 8.45
C SER A 17 -4.90 -6.26 9.98
N CYS A 18 -3.72 -6.28 10.62
CA CYS A 18 -3.56 -6.04 12.05
C CYS A 18 -3.44 -4.54 12.41
N GLY A 19 -3.61 -3.62 11.45
CA GLY A 19 -3.64 -2.18 11.69
C GLY A 19 -2.27 -1.49 11.71
N PHE A 20 -1.20 -2.18 11.30
CA PHE A 20 0.11 -1.56 11.16
C PHE A 20 0.24 -0.80 9.83
N ARG A 21 0.76 0.42 9.89
CA ARG A 21 1.01 1.27 8.71
C ARG A 21 2.50 1.30 8.38
N GLN A 22 2.82 1.09 7.11
CA GLN A 22 4.20 1.13 6.61
C GLN A 22 4.71 2.58 6.59
N GLN A 23 5.94 2.79 7.06
CA GLN A 23 6.61 4.08 7.05
C GLN A 23 7.30 4.31 5.71
N LYS A 24 6.69 5.12 4.83
CA LYS A 24 7.20 5.38 3.46
C LYS A 24 7.50 4.05 2.74
N ASN A 25 8.56 4.02 1.92
CA ASN A 25 9.04 2.81 1.24
C ASN A 25 10.08 2.04 2.08
N THR A 26 9.89 1.96 3.40
CA THR A 26 10.83 1.27 4.31
C THR A 26 10.26 -0.07 4.80
N THR A 27 11.07 -0.86 5.49
CA THR A 27 10.65 -2.11 6.14
C THR A 27 10.09 -1.89 7.55
N VAL A 28 9.71 -0.66 7.89
CA VAL A 28 9.25 -0.28 9.23
C VAL A 28 7.73 -0.07 9.23
N PHE A 29 7.07 -0.61 10.24
CA PHE A 29 5.62 -0.62 10.40
C PHE A 29 5.24 -0.11 11.79
N ILE A 30 4.25 0.79 11.88
CA ILE A 30 3.87 1.46 13.13
C ILE A 30 2.38 1.27 13.42
N LYS A 31 2.05 1.02 14.69
CA LYS A 31 0.69 1.00 15.24
C LYS A 31 0.70 1.53 16.69
N GLY A 32 0.25 2.76 16.90
CA GLY A 32 0.31 3.40 18.23
C GLY A 32 1.76 3.50 18.73
N LYS A 33 2.03 2.97 19.93
CA LYS A 33 3.37 2.91 20.53
C LYS A 33 4.24 1.76 20.00
N ASN A 34 3.65 0.82 19.27
CA ASN A 34 4.33 -0.35 18.75
C ASN A 34 4.96 -0.09 17.38
N SER A 35 6.19 -0.56 17.20
CA SER A 35 6.88 -0.57 15.92
C SER A 35 7.39 -1.97 15.59
N ILE A 36 7.33 -2.31 14.31
CA ILE A 36 7.78 -3.59 13.77
C ILE A 36 8.76 -3.33 12.64
N LEU A 37 9.95 -3.90 12.76
CA LEU A 37 10.87 -4.07 11.65
C LEU A 37 10.53 -5.37 10.93
N SER A 38 10.15 -5.28 9.66
CA SER A 38 9.73 -6.45 8.87
C SER A 38 10.49 -6.52 7.54
N PRO A 39 11.78 -6.92 7.57
CA PRO A 39 12.65 -6.94 6.40
C PRO A 39 12.19 -7.98 5.37
N ALA A 40 12.62 -7.78 4.12
CA ALA A 40 12.40 -8.76 3.06
C ALA A 40 13.28 -9.99 3.31
N VAL A 41 12.71 -11.18 3.11
CA VAL A 41 13.43 -12.45 3.21
C VAL A 41 13.93 -12.83 1.82
N ALA A 42 15.19 -13.22 1.74
CA ALA A 42 15.75 -13.86 0.56
C ALA A 42 16.00 -15.35 0.84
N GLU A 43 15.89 -16.16 -0.21
CA GLU A 43 16.07 -17.62 -0.17
C GLU A 43 17.13 -18.03 -1.20
N ALA A 44 18.09 -18.86 -0.76
CA ALA A 44 19.10 -19.46 -1.63
C ALA A 44 18.63 -20.82 -2.14
N SER A 45 19.32 -21.34 -3.15
CA SER A 45 19.06 -22.66 -3.76
C SER A 45 19.11 -23.85 -2.78
N ASN A 46 19.62 -23.66 -1.56
CA ASN A 46 19.73 -24.68 -0.51
C ASN A 46 18.74 -24.48 0.65
N SER A 47 17.62 -23.78 0.44
CA SER A 47 16.62 -23.47 1.49
C SER A 47 17.20 -22.67 2.67
N LYS A 48 18.35 -22.00 2.49
CA LYS A 48 18.86 -21.05 3.48
C LYS A 48 18.20 -19.70 3.27
N TYR A 49 17.62 -19.16 4.34
CA TYR A 49 16.98 -17.86 4.32
C TYR A 49 17.87 -16.83 5.00
N TRP A 50 17.84 -15.59 4.51
CA TRP A 50 18.48 -14.47 5.19
C TRP A 50 17.66 -13.18 5.06
N ILE A 51 17.93 -12.26 5.97
CA ILE A 51 17.37 -10.91 6.01
C ILE A 51 18.49 -9.90 6.16
N ASP A 52 18.32 -8.75 5.53
CA ASP A 52 19.18 -7.59 5.75
C ASP A 52 18.48 -6.62 6.71
N ILE A 53 19.11 -6.35 7.85
CA ILE A 53 18.68 -5.29 8.78
C ILE A 53 19.53 -4.05 8.51
N ARG A 54 18.88 -2.94 8.14
CA ARG A 54 19.57 -1.67 7.80
C ARG A 54 19.56 -0.72 9.00
N GLU A 55 20.71 -0.13 9.32
CA GLU A 55 20.85 0.84 10.42
C GLU A 55 19.89 2.04 10.24
N ALA A 56 19.72 2.51 9.00
CA ALA A 56 18.81 3.62 8.68
C ALA A 56 17.33 3.34 9.01
N ASN A 57 16.95 2.07 9.13
CA ASN A 57 15.59 1.67 9.53
C ASN A 57 15.46 1.53 11.06
N LEU A 58 16.55 1.21 11.76
CA LEU A 58 16.54 1.12 13.22
C LEU A 58 16.24 2.48 13.87
N LYS A 59 16.75 3.56 13.28
CA LYS A 59 16.50 4.95 13.72
C LYS A 59 15.04 5.41 13.62
N ARG A 60 14.16 4.60 13.02
CA ARG A 60 12.74 4.90 12.80
C ARG A 60 11.81 4.15 13.76
N LEU A 61 12.38 3.32 14.63
CA LEU A 61 11.65 2.46 15.54
C LEU A 61 11.29 3.19 16.85
N THR A 62 10.24 2.69 17.52
CA THR A 62 9.86 3.12 18.87
C THR A 62 10.73 2.42 19.94
N SER A 63 10.48 2.68 21.22
CA SER A 63 11.34 2.24 22.33
C SER A 63 11.44 0.72 22.51
N ASN A 64 10.40 -0.05 22.18
CA ASN A 64 10.42 -1.52 22.27
C ASN A 64 9.93 -2.15 20.95
N PRO A 65 10.78 -2.15 19.90
CA PRO A 65 10.37 -2.65 18.60
C PRO A 65 10.38 -4.17 18.53
N TYR A 66 9.56 -4.71 17.65
CA TYR A 66 9.57 -6.13 17.31
C TYR A 66 10.22 -6.36 15.95
N LEU A 67 10.83 -7.53 15.78
CA LEU A 67 11.19 -8.10 14.48
C LEU A 67 10.06 -9.02 14.02
N LEU A 68 9.60 -8.86 12.78
CA LEU A 68 8.72 -9.81 12.11
C LEU A 68 9.34 -10.26 10.79
N VAL A 69 9.76 -11.51 10.71
CA VAL A 69 10.27 -12.12 9.47
C VAL A 69 9.16 -12.92 8.80
N ARG A 70 8.93 -12.69 7.51
CA ARG A 70 7.86 -13.33 6.72
C ARG A 70 8.47 -14.36 5.77
N ILE A 71 8.46 -15.62 6.17
CA ILE A 71 9.12 -16.72 5.45
C ILE A 71 8.10 -17.38 4.51
N VAL A 72 8.50 -17.57 3.26
CA VAL A 72 7.68 -18.20 2.22
C VAL A 72 7.58 -19.71 2.50
N PRO A 73 6.40 -20.35 2.35
CA PRO A 73 5.13 -19.76 1.94
C PRO A 73 4.24 -19.26 3.07
N ASN A 74 4.36 -19.65 4.35
CA ASN A 74 3.44 -19.17 5.40
C ASN A 74 3.99 -19.33 6.83
N LEU A 75 5.30 -19.12 7.00
CA LEU A 75 5.97 -19.19 8.29
C LEU A 75 6.44 -17.81 8.75
N PHE A 76 6.47 -17.59 10.05
CA PHE A 76 6.83 -16.30 10.62
C PHE A 76 7.80 -16.47 11.78
N ILE A 77 8.73 -15.52 11.92
CA ILE A 77 9.51 -15.34 13.16
C ILE A 77 9.07 -14.01 13.75
N PHE A 78 8.69 -14.02 15.03
CA PHE A 78 8.29 -12.83 15.75
C PHE A 78 8.97 -12.76 17.11
N SER A 79 9.81 -11.76 17.30
CA SER A 79 10.60 -11.56 18.52
C SER A 79 10.73 -10.07 18.84
N GLN A 80 11.02 -9.73 20.10
CA GLN A 80 11.46 -8.38 20.43
C GLN A 80 12.84 -8.15 19.81
N LEU A 81 13.06 -6.99 19.21
CA LEU A 81 14.33 -6.70 18.53
C LEU A 81 15.51 -6.73 19.52
N GLN A 82 15.27 -6.36 20.79
CA GLN A 82 16.27 -6.44 21.85
C GLN A 82 16.84 -7.84 22.03
N GLN A 83 16.02 -8.88 21.82
CA GLN A 83 16.46 -10.29 21.94
C GLN A 83 17.53 -10.66 20.92
N ILE A 84 17.63 -9.94 19.80
CA ILE A 84 18.65 -10.18 18.77
C ILE A 84 19.74 -9.12 18.71
N SER A 85 19.79 -8.21 19.70
CA SER A 85 20.72 -7.07 19.72
C SER A 85 22.19 -7.49 19.60
N SER A 86 22.56 -8.66 20.15
CA SER A 86 23.91 -9.21 20.05
C SER A 86 24.33 -9.61 18.63
N LEU A 87 23.37 -9.85 17.72
CA LEU A 87 23.63 -10.09 16.29
C LEU A 87 23.84 -8.79 15.49
N LEU A 88 23.54 -7.65 16.10
CA LEU A 88 23.55 -6.32 15.48
C LEU A 88 24.70 -5.45 16.00
N SER A 89 25.79 -6.06 16.49
CA SER A 89 26.95 -5.29 16.95
C SER A 89 27.65 -4.59 15.77
N PRO A 90 28.24 -3.40 15.97
CA PRO A 90 28.99 -2.70 14.92
C PRO A 90 30.15 -3.51 14.33
N SER A 91 30.75 -4.42 15.12
CA SER A 91 31.87 -5.27 14.68
C SER A 91 31.51 -6.27 13.59
N VAL A 92 30.23 -6.69 13.50
CA VAL A 92 29.72 -7.62 12.48
C VAL A 92 28.85 -6.91 11.43
N MET A 93 28.99 -5.59 11.33
CA MET A 93 28.29 -4.74 10.38
C MET A 93 29.01 -4.72 9.02
N ASP A 94 28.24 -4.59 7.95
CA ASP A 94 28.73 -4.34 6.59
C ASP A 94 28.34 -2.95 6.13
N ASN A 95 29.15 -2.33 5.28
CA ASN A 95 28.75 -1.15 4.53
C ASN A 95 28.53 -1.54 3.06
N ARG A 96 27.30 -1.40 2.57
CA ARG A 96 26.92 -1.72 1.20
C ARG A 96 26.73 -0.44 0.38
N PRO A 97 27.30 -0.31 -0.83
CA PRO A 97 27.33 0.94 -1.61
C PRO A 97 26.00 1.66 -1.82
N LYS A 98 24.86 0.94 -1.83
CA LYS A 98 23.52 1.50 -2.05
C LYS A 98 22.59 1.41 -0.83
N SER A 99 22.98 0.64 0.20
CA SER A 99 22.13 0.34 1.36
C SER A 99 22.67 0.91 2.67
N GLY A 100 23.91 1.41 2.66
CA GLY A 100 24.61 1.90 3.84
C GLY A 100 25.00 0.76 4.77
N ASN A 101 24.95 1.03 6.08
CA ASN A 101 25.27 0.08 7.13
C ASN A 101 24.17 -0.99 7.28
N VAL A 102 24.56 -2.28 7.20
CA VAL A 102 23.66 -3.43 7.16
C VAL A 102 24.23 -4.59 7.99
N TRP A 103 23.33 -5.33 8.66
CA TRP A 103 23.61 -6.64 9.23
C TRP A 103 22.90 -7.73 8.42
N GLY A 104 23.66 -8.70 7.93
CA GLY A 104 23.12 -9.89 7.27
C GLY A 104 22.82 -10.99 8.29
N ILE A 105 21.53 -11.23 8.55
CA ILE A 105 21.08 -12.24 9.50
C ILE A 105 20.59 -13.46 8.74
N HIS A 106 21.23 -14.59 8.99
CA HIS A 106 20.89 -15.89 8.44
C HIS A 106 19.91 -16.63 9.36
N ILE A 107 19.06 -17.45 8.74
CA ILE A 107 17.99 -18.20 9.40
C ILE A 107 18.20 -19.67 9.07
N GLU A 108 18.48 -20.47 10.10
CA GLU A 108 18.50 -21.93 10.01
C GLU A 108 17.20 -22.46 10.61
N MET A 109 16.40 -23.15 9.82
CA MET A 109 15.07 -23.60 10.24
C MET A 109 15.00 -25.11 10.37
N ASN A 110 14.29 -25.57 11.39
CA ASN A 110 13.81 -26.93 11.49
C ASN A 110 12.26 -26.93 11.42
N LYS A 111 11.73 -27.30 10.25
CA LYS A 111 10.28 -27.31 10.02
C LYS A 111 9.55 -28.42 10.78
N SER A 112 10.23 -29.51 11.17
CA SER A 112 9.58 -30.57 11.94
C SER A 112 9.36 -30.19 13.40
N THR A 113 10.27 -29.38 13.98
CA THR A 113 10.15 -28.89 15.36
C THR A 113 9.52 -27.49 15.47
N MET A 114 9.24 -26.83 14.34
CA MET A 114 8.76 -25.44 14.30
C MET A 114 9.70 -24.46 15.01
N GLU A 115 11.01 -24.69 14.85
CA GLU A 115 12.07 -23.87 15.44
C GLU A 115 12.98 -23.30 14.36
N ALA A 116 13.63 -22.20 14.68
CA ALA A 116 14.70 -21.65 13.88
C ALA A 116 15.80 -21.05 14.77
N SER A 117 16.96 -20.81 14.19
CA SER A 117 18.01 -20.04 14.83
C SER A 117 18.46 -18.90 13.92
N LEU A 118 18.66 -17.73 14.53
CA LEU A 118 19.18 -16.53 13.87
C LEU A 118 20.66 -16.39 14.19
N HIS A 119 21.48 -16.11 13.19
CA HIS A 119 22.89 -15.79 13.40
C HIS A 119 23.37 -14.75 12.39
N ASN A 120 24.42 -14.02 12.73
CA ASN A 120 25.05 -13.10 11.79
C ASN A 120 26.04 -13.87 10.90
N LEU A 121 26.08 -13.59 9.61
CA LEU A 121 27.01 -14.24 8.68
C LEU A 121 28.48 -14.15 9.12
N LYS A 122 28.89 -13.00 9.68
CA LYS A 122 30.26 -12.77 10.17
C LYS A 122 30.54 -13.37 11.54
N ASN A 123 29.52 -13.84 12.25
CA ASN A 123 29.66 -14.54 13.53
C ASN A 123 28.61 -15.65 13.65
N SER A 124 28.92 -16.80 13.05
CA SER A 124 28.05 -17.97 13.04
C SER A 124 28.02 -18.76 14.36
N THR A 125 28.93 -18.46 15.29
CA THR A 125 28.99 -19.13 16.61
C THR A 125 27.86 -18.67 17.53
N LEU A 126 27.45 -17.41 17.41
CA LEU A 126 26.34 -16.85 18.18
C LEU A 126 25.02 -17.12 17.45
N LYS A 127 24.26 -18.10 17.95
CA LYS A 127 22.95 -18.47 17.45
C LYS A 127 21.85 -18.12 18.46
N ILE A 128 20.82 -17.43 18.00
CA ILE A 128 19.66 -17.05 18.83
C ILE A 128 18.47 -17.92 18.43
N PRO A 129 18.00 -18.81 19.32
CA PRO A 129 16.85 -19.65 19.03
C PRO A 129 15.57 -18.82 18.99
N VAL A 130 14.72 -19.11 18.02
CA VAL A 130 13.41 -18.49 17.82
C VAL A 130 12.39 -19.54 17.40
N LYS A 131 11.11 -19.28 17.68
CA LYS A 131 10.02 -20.15 17.23
C LYS A 131 9.52 -19.73 15.85
N LEU A 132 9.22 -20.72 15.02
CA LEU A 132 8.43 -20.53 13.82
C LEU A 132 6.95 -20.49 14.22
N LEU A 133 6.22 -19.57 13.61
CA LEU A 133 4.80 -19.37 13.84
C LEU A 133 4.04 -19.57 12.54
N SER A 134 2.85 -20.15 12.66
CA SER A 134 1.84 -20.15 11.61
C SER A 134 1.24 -18.75 11.43
N ARG A 135 0.52 -18.58 10.32
CA ARG A 135 -0.23 -17.35 10.02
C ARG A 135 -1.28 -17.02 11.10
N LEU A 136 -1.95 -18.02 11.67
CA LEU A 136 -2.96 -17.81 12.71
C LEU A 136 -2.34 -17.31 14.01
N GLU A 137 -1.24 -17.92 14.44
CA GLU A 137 -0.53 -17.53 15.66
C GLU A 137 0.02 -16.11 15.57
N ILE A 138 0.58 -15.72 14.42
CA ILE A 138 1.12 -14.37 14.27
C ILE A 138 0.00 -13.33 14.24
N VAL A 139 -1.13 -13.58 13.57
CA VAL A 139 -2.28 -12.67 13.57
C VAL A 139 -2.80 -12.47 14.99
N SER A 140 -2.90 -13.55 15.77
CA SER A 140 -3.29 -13.48 17.19
C SER A 140 -2.32 -12.62 18.00
N LYS A 141 -1.01 -12.88 17.90
CA LYS A 141 0.02 -12.09 18.60
C LYS A 141 -0.03 -10.61 18.23
N LEU A 142 -0.10 -10.28 16.93
CA LEU A 142 -0.12 -8.89 16.45
C LEU A 142 -1.37 -8.11 16.88
N LYS A 143 -2.52 -8.78 16.98
CA LYS A 143 -3.75 -8.19 17.53
C LYS A 143 -3.59 -7.88 19.02
N ASN A 144 -2.89 -8.73 19.76
CA ASN A 144 -2.71 -8.63 21.22
C ASN A 144 -1.61 -7.67 21.67
N LEU A 145 -0.77 -7.13 20.77
CA LEU A 145 0.31 -6.18 21.13
C LEU A 145 -0.15 -4.87 21.81
N ASN A 146 -1.45 -4.62 21.90
CA ASN A 146 -2.04 -3.46 22.59
C ASN A 146 -2.94 -3.85 23.78
N VAL A 147 -2.90 -5.10 24.25
CA VAL A 147 -3.59 -5.55 25.46
C VAL A 147 -2.56 -5.52 26.59
N CYS A 148 -2.44 -4.39 27.28
CA CYS A 148 -1.48 -4.26 28.38
C CYS A 148 -2.04 -4.88 29.66
N ASP A 149 -1.23 -5.75 30.26
CA ASP A 149 -1.40 -6.37 31.57
C ASP A 149 -1.51 -5.33 32.69
N ALA A 150 -2.61 -5.38 33.45
CA ALA A 150 -2.60 -5.04 34.88
C ALA A 150 -2.54 -6.37 35.66
N PRO A 151 -1.82 -6.44 36.78
CA PRO A 151 -1.60 -7.69 37.49
C PRO A 151 -2.92 -8.32 37.96
N LEU A 152 -3.02 -9.63 37.78
CA LEU A 152 -4.10 -10.47 38.26
C LEU A 152 -4.26 -10.30 39.79
N SER A 153 -5.30 -9.59 40.20
CA SER A 153 -5.91 -9.76 41.51
C SER A 153 -7.41 -10.02 41.31
N SER A 154 -7.89 -10.94 42.11
CA SER A 154 -9.12 -11.70 42.01
C SER A 154 -10.40 -10.87 42.01
N THR A 155 -11.45 -11.49 41.46
CA THR A 155 -12.89 -11.17 41.55
C THR A 155 -13.38 -9.90 40.82
N HIS A 156 -13.97 -10.15 39.65
CA HIS A 156 -15.12 -9.49 39.00
C HIS A 156 -14.87 -9.23 37.50
N PRO A 157 -15.89 -9.41 36.64
CA PRO A 157 -15.74 -9.18 35.21
C PRO A 157 -15.52 -7.68 34.95
N ILE A 158 -14.28 -7.30 34.61
CA ILE A 158 -13.94 -5.93 34.23
C ILE A 158 -14.39 -5.73 32.78
N VAL A 159 -15.55 -5.09 32.62
CA VAL A 159 -15.89 -4.37 31.40
C VAL A 159 -14.87 -3.24 31.27
N LEU A 160 -13.89 -3.41 30.38
CA LEU A 160 -12.91 -2.39 30.05
C LEU A 160 -13.63 -1.28 29.27
N GLU A 161 -14.21 -0.31 29.99
CA GLU A 161 -14.45 1.02 29.43
C GLU A 161 -13.09 1.66 29.15
N LYS A 162 -12.53 1.35 27.97
CA LYS A 162 -11.58 2.26 27.35
C LYS A 162 -12.27 3.62 27.31
N GLU A 163 -11.55 4.70 27.65
CA GLU A 163 -11.94 6.02 27.18
C GLU A 163 -11.91 5.96 25.66
N ILE A 164 -13.05 5.57 25.11
CA ILE A 164 -13.33 5.62 23.71
C ILE A 164 -13.29 7.11 23.38
N ASP A 165 -12.60 7.48 22.29
CA ASP A 165 -12.70 8.81 21.71
C ASP A 165 -14.15 9.27 21.84
N LYS A 166 -14.38 10.39 22.54
CA LYS A 166 -15.75 10.87 22.84
C LYS A 166 -16.61 10.97 21.58
N ASN A 167 -15.96 11.03 20.42
CA ASN A 167 -16.58 11.08 19.12
C ASN A 167 -16.75 9.71 18.43
N ILE A 168 -16.44 8.55 19.01
CA ILE A 168 -16.48 7.27 18.26
C ILE A 168 -17.85 7.00 17.65
N ASN A 169 -18.91 7.31 18.39
CA ASN A 169 -20.27 7.05 17.94
C ASN A 169 -20.56 7.98 16.78
N ARG A 170 -20.13 9.25 16.89
CA ARG A 170 -20.19 10.21 15.80
C ARG A 170 -19.36 9.80 14.58
N ILE A 171 -18.16 9.25 14.77
CA ILE A 171 -17.31 8.75 13.68
C ILE A 171 -17.99 7.56 13.00
N LYS A 172 -18.53 6.61 13.76
CA LYS A 172 -19.26 5.47 13.22
C LYS A 172 -20.50 5.93 12.46
N GLU A 173 -21.28 6.86 13.00
CA GLU A 173 -22.42 7.47 12.30
C GLU A 173 -22.00 8.10 10.97
N LEU A 174 -20.94 8.92 10.96
CA LEU A 174 -20.44 9.56 9.74
C LEU A 174 -19.96 8.53 8.70
N LEU A 175 -19.30 7.46 9.14
CA LEU A 175 -18.87 6.38 8.24
C LEU A 175 -20.06 5.56 7.73
N THR A 176 -21.08 5.33 8.55
CA THR A 176 -22.34 4.68 8.13
C THR A 176 -23.08 5.55 7.13
N GLN A 177 -23.27 6.84 7.40
CA GLN A 177 -23.89 7.80 6.47
C GLN A 177 -23.11 7.87 5.15
N HIS A 178 -21.77 7.88 5.21
CA HIS A 178 -20.95 7.84 4.02
C HIS A 178 -21.19 6.57 3.19
N ARG A 179 -21.32 5.40 3.84
CA ARG A 179 -21.65 4.14 3.17
C ARG A 179 -23.06 4.12 2.59
N GLU A 180 -24.04 4.70 3.27
CA GLU A 180 -25.42 4.84 2.78
C GLU A 180 -25.47 5.73 1.54
N ILE A 181 -24.79 6.88 1.55
CA ILE A 181 -24.65 7.76 0.39
C ILE A 181 -24.00 7.02 -0.78
N LEU A 182 -22.92 6.27 -0.55
CA LEU A 182 -22.28 5.49 -1.61
C LEU A 182 -23.19 4.40 -2.17
N ALA A 183 -23.97 3.73 -1.32
CA ALA A 183 -24.94 2.72 -1.76
C ALA A 183 -26.07 3.33 -2.60
N GLU A 184 -26.54 4.53 -2.24
CA GLU A 184 -27.52 5.27 -3.05
C GLU A 184 -26.94 5.65 -4.42
N LEU A 185 -25.70 6.16 -4.46
CA LEU A 185 -25.01 6.47 -5.72
C LEU A 185 -24.76 5.23 -6.59
N GLU A 186 -24.52 4.07 -5.98
CA GLU A 186 -24.41 2.78 -6.68
C GLU A 186 -25.77 2.35 -7.26
N ASN A 187 -26.85 2.46 -6.48
CA ASN A 187 -28.21 2.18 -6.95
C ASN A 187 -28.64 3.10 -8.11
N LEU A 188 -28.15 4.35 -8.12
CA LEU A 188 -28.35 5.31 -9.21
C LEU A 188 -27.44 5.06 -10.42
N GLY A 189 -26.55 4.06 -10.36
CA GLY A 189 -25.63 3.71 -11.45
C GLY A 189 -24.44 4.67 -11.63
N VAL A 190 -24.21 5.57 -10.67
CA VAL A 190 -23.10 6.53 -10.72
C VAL A 190 -21.80 5.88 -10.24
N CYS A 191 -21.83 5.21 -9.08
CA CYS A 191 -20.65 4.60 -8.47
C CYS A 191 -20.57 3.08 -8.69
N SER A 192 -19.37 2.54 -8.86
CA SER A 192 -19.14 1.10 -9.09
C SER A 192 -18.33 0.43 -7.98
N THR A 193 -17.62 1.22 -7.15
CA THR A 193 -16.85 0.71 -6.00
C THR A 193 -17.06 1.58 -4.76
N GLY A 194 -17.00 0.99 -3.57
CA GLY A 194 -17.08 1.72 -2.30
C GLY A 194 -15.86 2.61 -1.96
N ASN A 195 -15.17 3.12 -2.97
CA ASN A 195 -14.02 4.01 -2.87
C ASN A 195 -14.46 5.48 -3.03
N ASN A 196 -13.49 6.39 -3.23
CA ASN A 196 -13.77 7.80 -3.50
C ASN A 196 -14.65 7.95 -4.77
N PRO A 197 -15.86 8.52 -4.67
CA PRO A 197 -16.84 8.54 -5.76
C PRO A 197 -16.43 9.43 -6.93
N LEU A 198 -15.45 10.33 -6.76
CA LEU A 198 -15.04 11.28 -7.81
C LEU A 198 -14.60 10.62 -9.13
N GLY A 199 -13.96 9.45 -9.06
CA GLY A 199 -13.55 8.70 -10.25
C GLY A 199 -14.75 8.16 -11.01
N ASP A 200 -15.58 7.38 -10.31
CA ASP A 200 -16.78 6.78 -10.86
C ASP A 200 -17.78 7.84 -11.36
N PHE A 201 -17.97 8.93 -10.62
CA PHE A 201 -18.81 10.06 -11.03
C PHE A 201 -18.33 10.67 -12.33
N ALA A 202 -17.02 10.89 -12.49
CA ALA A 202 -16.48 11.47 -13.70
C ALA A 202 -16.61 10.52 -14.90
N GLU A 203 -16.44 9.21 -14.68
CA GLU A 203 -16.72 8.20 -15.72
C GLU A 203 -18.18 8.22 -16.13
N TRP A 204 -19.09 8.28 -15.16
CA TRP A 204 -20.53 8.38 -15.42
C TRP A 204 -20.87 9.65 -16.22
N VAL A 205 -20.41 10.83 -15.79
CA VAL A 205 -20.65 12.09 -16.51
C VAL A 205 -20.10 12.03 -17.93
N ALA A 206 -18.86 11.57 -18.12
CA ALA A 206 -18.27 11.45 -19.45
C ALA A 206 -19.04 10.48 -20.34
N CYS A 207 -19.54 9.36 -19.81
CA CYS A 207 -20.38 8.45 -20.60
C CYS A 207 -21.70 9.09 -21.02
N GLN A 208 -22.31 9.92 -20.18
CA GLN A 208 -23.52 10.66 -20.55
C GLN A 208 -23.24 11.78 -21.56
N GLU A 209 -22.21 12.58 -21.32
CA GLU A 209 -21.86 13.77 -22.13
C GLU A 209 -21.41 13.40 -23.55
N PHE A 210 -20.69 12.27 -23.69
CA PHE A 210 -20.12 11.82 -24.97
C PHE A 210 -20.82 10.58 -25.55
N GLU A 211 -21.97 10.19 -24.98
CA GLU A 211 -22.74 9.01 -25.41
C GLU A 211 -21.90 7.72 -25.48
N LEU A 212 -21.02 7.51 -24.48
CA LEU A 212 -20.11 6.37 -24.44
C LEU A 212 -20.68 5.21 -23.64
N GLU A 213 -20.29 3.99 -24.00
CA GLU A 213 -20.51 2.80 -23.20
C GLU A 213 -19.35 2.61 -22.21
N ARG A 214 -19.67 2.56 -20.93
CA ARG A 214 -18.71 2.29 -19.86
C ARG A 214 -18.26 0.84 -19.86
N MET A 215 -16.96 0.61 -19.73
CA MET A 215 -16.36 -0.72 -19.72
C MET A 215 -16.26 -1.29 -18.29
N PRO A 216 -16.26 -2.62 -18.13
CA PRO A 216 -15.99 -3.25 -16.84
C PRO A 216 -14.57 -2.97 -16.35
N ASN A 217 -14.36 -2.92 -15.02
CA ASN A 217 -13.06 -2.71 -14.36
C ASN A 217 -11.95 -3.73 -14.75
N SER A 218 -12.31 -4.87 -15.35
CA SER A 218 -11.35 -5.86 -15.86
C SER A 218 -10.72 -5.45 -17.19
N THR A 219 -11.31 -4.47 -17.88
CA THR A 219 -10.81 -3.92 -19.15
C THR A 219 -9.53 -3.15 -18.89
N LYS A 220 -8.47 -3.49 -19.62
CA LYS A 220 -7.18 -2.85 -19.43
C LYS A 220 -7.00 -1.72 -20.45
N GLY A 221 -6.78 -0.52 -19.93
CA GLY A 221 -6.22 0.59 -20.70
C GLY A 221 -7.22 1.58 -21.30
N TYR A 222 -8.51 1.39 -21.09
CA TYR A 222 -9.56 2.38 -21.40
C TYR A 222 -10.77 2.11 -20.49
N ASP A 223 -11.57 3.14 -20.26
CA ASP A 223 -12.69 3.11 -19.31
C ASP A 223 -14.05 3.13 -20.04
N ALA A 224 -14.10 3.65 -21.27
CA ALA A 224 -15.31 3.70 -22.07
C ALA A 224 -15.03 3.57 -23.58
N VAL A 225 -16.06 3.27 -24.37
CA VAL A 225 -15.99 3.16 -25.83
C VAL A 225 -17.18 3.84 -26.49
N CYS A 226 -16.96 4.53 -27.60
CA CYS A 226 -18.06 4.99 -28.45
C CYS A 226 -18.57 3.82 -29.28
N LYS A 227 -19.84 3.40 -29.11
CA LYS A 227 -20.41 2.29 -29.88
C LYS A 227 -20.47 2.56 -31.39
N VAL A 228 -20.57 3.82 -31.79
CA VAL A 228 -20.72 4.23 -33.18
C VAL A 228 -19.38 4.23 -33.90
N THR A 229 -18.36 4.85 -33.32
CA THR A 229 -17.03 5.00 -33.95
C THR A 229 -16.05 3.88 -33.57
N GLY A 230 -16.29 3.20 -32.45
CA GLY A 230 -15.36 2.23 -31.86
C GLY A 230 -14.18 2.86 -31.13
N GLU A 231 -14.14 4.19 -31.02
CA GLU A 231 -13.06 4.91 -30.33
C GLU A 231 -13.07 4.61 -28.84
N ARG A 232 -11.87 4.42 -28.27
CA ARG A 232 -11.69 4.06 -26.87
C ARG A 232 -11.26 5.28 -26.07
N TYR A 233 -11.84 5.44 -24.90
CA TYR A 233 -11.66 6.60 -24.04
C TYR A 233 -11.12 6.16 -22.69
N GLN A 234 -10.00 6.75 -22.27
CA GLN A 234 -9.58 6.74 -20.87
C GLN A 234 -10.13 8.00 -20.20
N ILE A 235 -10.63 7.88 -18.99
CA ILE A 235 -11.25 8.96 -18.23
C ILE A 235 -10.44 9.18 -16.95
N LYS A 236 -10.17 10.44 -16.63
CA LYS A 236 -9.49 10.85 -15.39
C LYS A 236 -10.20 12.04 -14.78
N SER A 237 -10.13 12.16 -13.46
CA SER A 237 -10.75 13.29 -12.76
C SER A 237 -9.93 13.84 -11.63
N ARG A 238 -10.09 15.13 -11.33
CA ARG A 238 -9.48 15.80 -10.18
C ARG A 238 -10.42 16.83 -9.58
N THR A 239 -10.34 17.01 -8.27
CA THR A 239 -11.00 18.12 -7.60
C THR A 239 -10.40 19.44 -8.08
N TYR A 240 -11.25 20.32 -8.59
CA TYR A 240 -10.93 21.67 -9.00
C TYR A 240 -11.02 22.62 -7.82
N GLU A 241 -9.93 23.35 -7.58
CA GLU A 241 -9.86 24.42 -6.60
C GLU A 241 -9.26 25.64 -7.29
N THR A 242 -9.93 26.79 -7.21
CA THR A 242 -9.53 28.04 -7.88
C THR A 242 -8.15 28.53 -7.45
N LYS A 243 -7.71 28.19 -6.23
CA LYS A 243 -6.39 28.56 -5.70
C LYS A 243 -5.26 27.66 -6.21
N ARG A 244 -5.57 26.52 -6.83
CA ARG A 244 -4.57 25.61 -7.40
C ARG A 244 -4.28 25.98 -8.85
N THR A 245 -3.01 25.90 -9.22
CA THR A 245 -2.51 26.17 -10.58
C THR A 245 -2.11 24.90 -11.33
N SER A 246 -2.12 23.75 -10.66
CA SER A 246 -1.68 22.48 -11.24
C SER A 246 -2.47 21.27 -10.75
N TYR A 247 -2.83 20.35 -11.66
CA TYR A 247 -3.61 19.15 -11.37
C TYR A 247 -2.93 17.89 -11.95
N PRO A 248 -2.21 17.10 -11.13
CA PRO A 248 -1.51 15.91 -11.61
C PRO A 248 -2.48 14.77 -11.91
N LEU A 249 -2.55 14.28 -13.15
CA LEU A 249 -3.50 13.24 -13.59
C LEU A 249 -3.07 11.81 -13.24
N GLY A 250 -1.87 11.64 -12.71
CA GLY A 250 -1.30 10.33 -12.39
C GLY A 250 -0.56 9.74 -13.58
N ALA A 251 -0.09 8.51 -13.41
CA ALA A 251 0.73 7.83 -14.41
C ALA A 251 -0.12 7.20 -15.51
N ILE A 252 0.17 7.53 -16.77
CA ILE A 252 -0.31 6.80 -17.96
C ILE A 252 0.81 5.87 -18.40
N ARG A 253 0.53 4.56 -18.41
CA ARG A 253 1.51 3.52 -18.73
C ARG A 253 1.24 2.95 -20.11
N ASN A 254 2.27 2.34 -20.71
CA ASN A 254 2.17 1.63 -21.98
C ASN A 254 1.59 2.51 -23.10
N LEU A 255 2.05 3.77 -23.20
CA LEU A 255 1.57 4.69 -24.24
C LEU A 255 1.84 4.14 -25.65
N ASP A 256 2.95 3.44 -25.84
CA ASP A 256 3.35 2.83 -27.12
C ASP A 256 2.35 1.76 -27.61
N SER A 257 1.60 1.12 -26.70
CA SER A 257 0.60 0.10 -27.09
C SER A 257 -0.75 0.72 -27.50
N LYS A 258 -0.85 2.05 -27.53
CA LYS A 258 -2.06 2.83 -27.86
C LYS A 258 -3.34 2.22 -27.25
N PRO A 259 -3.42 2.12 -25.91
CA PRO A 259 -4.51 1.41 -25.24
C PRO A 259 -5.87 2.11 -25.36
N PHE A 260 -5.87 3.40 -25.65
CA PHE A 260 -7.03 4.25 -25.89
C PHE A 260 -6.72 5.26 -26.99
N ASP A 261 -7.75 5.94 -27.49
CA ASP A 261 -7.68 6.91 -28.59
C ASP A 261 -7.80 8.36 -28.08
N HIS A 262 -8.61 8.57 -27.04
CA HIS A 262 -8.76 9.87 -26.37
C HIS A 262 -8.67 9.75 -24.84
N LEU A 263 -8.14 10.80 -24.20
CA LEU A 263 -8.17 10.99 -22.76
C LEU A 263 -9.17 12.10 -22.43
N ILE A 264 -10.25 11.74 -21.74
CA ILE A 264 -11.18 12.70 -21.17
C ILE A 264 -10.73 13.04 -19.75
N VAL A 265 -10.69 14.34 -19.42
CA VAL A 265 -10.34 14.81 -18.08
C VAL A 265 -11.42 15.74 -17.52
N LEU A 266 -11.97 15.38 -16.36
CA LEU A 266 -12.95 16.20 -15.65
C LEU A 266 -12.30 16.88 -14.44
N LEU A 267 -12.33 18.21 -14.43
CA LEU A 267 -12.01 19.02 -13.26
C LEU A 267 -13.31 19.37 -12.55
N VAL A 268 -13.52 18.80 -11.36
CA VAL A 268 -14.82 18.81 -10.67
C VAL A 268 -14.72 19.61 -9.38
N LYS A 269 -15.63 20.56 -9.14
CA LYS A 269 -15.67 21.35 -7.90
C LYS A 269 -16.02 20.46 -6.70
N PRO A 270 -15.75 20.90 -5.46
CA PRO A 270 -16.21 20.18 -4.26
C PRO A 270 -17.73 19.99 -4.19
N THR A 271 -18.50 20.81 -4.90
CA THR A 271 -19.96 20.72 -5.08
C THR A 271 -20.40 19.69 -6.12
N PHE A 272 -19.46 18.95 -6.73
CA PHE A 272 -19.68 18.03 -7.85
C PHE A 272 -20.09 18.68 -9.18
N ASP A 273 -20.10 20.01 -9.27
CA ASP A 273 -20.20 20.70 -10.57
C ASP A 273 -18.93 20.48 -11.39
N VAL A 274 -19.08 20.14 -12.67
CA VAL A 274 -17.95 20.06 -13.60
C VAL A 274 -17.49 21.48 -13.92
N ALA A 275 -16.25 21.82 -13.57
CA ALA A 275 -15.64 23.10 -13.89
C ALA A 275 -15.08 23.11 -15.32
N TYR A 276 -14.43 22.01 -15.74
CA TYR A 276 -13.90 21.84 -17.07
C TYR A 276 -13.96 20.37 -17.50
N THR A 277 -14.33 20.14 -18.75
CA THR A 277 -14.17 18.87 -19.46
C THR A 277 -13.11 19.08 -20.53
N LEU A 278 -12.04 18.28 -20.51
CA LEU A 278 -10.97 18.33 -21.52
C LEU A 278 -10.99 17.04 -22.32
N VAL A 279 -10.76 17.14 -23.63
CA VAL A 279 -10.57 15.97 -24.52
C VAL A 279 -9.20 16.07 -25.17
N ILE A 280 -8.32 15.14 -24.80
CA ILE A 280 -6.92 15.13 -25.26
C ILE A 280 -6.73 13.93 -26.20
N PRO A 281 -6.38 14.16 -27.48
CA PRO A 281 -6.01 13.08 -28.40
C PRO A 281 -4.80 12.29 -27.88
N HIS A 282 -4.78 10.97 -28.11
CA HIS A 282 -3.67 10.12 -27.65
C HIS A 282 -2.30 10.60 -28.16
N GLU A 283 -2.24 11.14 -29.38
CA GLU A 283 -1.00 11.65 -30.00
C GLU A 283 -0.34 12.79 -29.22
N ASP A 284 -1.12 13.59 -28.52
CA ASP A 284 -0.62 14.72 -27.75
C ASP A 284 -0.07 14.33 -26.37
N ILE A 285 -0.37 13.11 -25.90
CA ILE A 285 -0.04 12.71 -24.52
C ILE A 285 1.47 12.65 -24.27
N ALA A 286 2.24 12.24 -25.28
CA ALA A 286 3.69 12.18 -25.18
C ALA A 286 4.32 13.57 -25.07
N SER A 287 3.75 14.58 -25.74
CA SER A 287 4.30 15.95 -25.77
C SER A 287 3.96 16.72 -24.49
N ILE A 288 2.78 16.50 -23.91
CA ILE A 288 2.33 17.18 -22.68
C ILE A 288 2.75 16.47 -21.39
N GLY A 289 3.17 15.20 -21.49
CA GLY A 289 3.52 14.35 -20.35
C GLY A 289 5.02 14.25 -20.11
N LYS A 290 5.45 14.21 -18.84
CA LYS A 290 6.85 13.92 -18.50
C LYS A 290 7.07 12.41 -18.40
N TYR A 291 7.90 11.85 -19.28
CA TYR A 291 8.28 10.44 -19.22
C TYR A 291 9.11 10.11 -17.96
N ARG A 292 8.79 9.00 -17.31
CA ARG A 292 9.53 8.43 -16.19
C ARG A 292 9.94 6.99 -16.46
N GLN A 293 11.23 6.82 -16.75
CA GLN A 293 11.85 5.54 -17.07
C GLN A 293 11.60 4.46 -15.99
N HIS A 294 11.77 4.79 -14.71
CA HIS A 294 11.62 3.83 -13.61
C HIS A 294 10.22 3.21 -13.48
N THR A 295 9.18 3.88 -13.98
CA THR A 295 7.79 3.41 -13.90
C THR A 295 7.19 3.10 -15.26
N ASN A 296 7.98 3.24 -16.33
CA ASN A 296 7.55 3.22 -17.73
C ASN A 296 6.21 3.95 -17.94
N ALA A 297 6.17 5.22 -17.52
CA ALA A 297 4.93 5.99 -17.49
C ALA A 297 5.14 7.46 -17.87
N HIS A 298 4.13 8.05 -18.49
CA HIS A 298 4.00 9.49 -18.67
C HIS A 298 3.19 10.06 -17.52
N ILE A 299 3.73 11.09 -16.86
CA ILE A 299 3.01 11.84 -15.83
C ILE A 299 2.55 13.16 -16.44
N ILE A 300 1.24 13.30 -16.60
CA ILE A 300 0.62 14.55 -17.03
C ILE A 300 0.26 15.36 -15.79
N THR A 301 0.61 16.65 -15.82
CA THR A 301 0.13 17.63 -14.85
C THR A 301 -0.54 18.76 -15.61
N LEU A 302 -1.86 18.89 -15.48
CA LEU A 302 -2.58 19.99 -16.10
C LEU A 302 -2.17 21.29 -15.44
N ASN A 303 -1.93 22.30 -16.26
CA ASN A 303 -1.81 23.70 -15.87
C ASN A 303 -2.86 24.51 -16.64
N GLN A 304 -2.94 25.82 -16.41
CA GLN A 304 -3.94 26.66 -17.06
C GLN A 304 -3.84 26.62 -18.60
N ASN A 305 -2.62 26.61 -19.16
CA ASN A 305 -2.41 26.55 -20.60
C ASN A 305 -3.01 25.26 -21.20
N LEU A 306 -2.72 24.09 -20.62
CA LEU A 306 -3.28 22.82 -21.08
C LEU A 306 -4.81 22.77 -20.91
N ILE A 307 -5.35 23.37 -19.85
CA ILE A 307 -6.80 23.49 -19.67
C ILE A 307 -7.39 24.33 -20.80
N ASP A 308 -6.83 25.50 -21.07
CA ASP A 308 -7.34 26.39 -22.12
C ASP A 308 -7.18 25.80 -23.52
N THR A 309 -6.18 24.95 -23.73
CA THR A 309 -5.93 24.27 -25.02
C THR A 309 -6.95 23.17 -25.31
N TYR A 310 -7.29 22.37 -24.29
CA TYR A 310 -8.05 21.13 -24.50
C TYR A 310 -9.47 21.14 -23.92
N LYS A 311 -9.87 22.22 -23.22
CA LYS A 311 -11.26 22.34 -22.73
C LYS A 311 -12.23 22.39 -23.91
N LEU A 312 -13.36 21.72 -23.75
CA LEU A 312 -14.57 21.98 -24.53
C LEU A 312 -15.13 23.37 -24.18
#